data_AF-A0A535T5D3-F1
#
_entry.id   AF-A0A535T5D3-F1
#
_cell.length_a   1.000
_cell.length_b   1.000
_cell.length_c   1.000
_cell.angle_alpha   90.00
_cell.angle_beta   90.00
_cell.angle_gamma   90.00
#
_symmetry.space_group_name_H-M   'P 1'
#
loop_
_entity.id
_entity.type
_entity.pdbx_description
1 polymer ?
#
loop_
_entity_poly.entity_id
_entity_poly.type
_entity_poly.pdbx_seq_one_letter_code
_entity_poly.pdbx_strand_id
1 'polypeptide(L)'
;MTLYYRDVYDHIVRQYETADSLRDLLTSAMDVYLSTVSNRLNQTTKALTVIASLFLPLSFLTGFFGMNFSYLTGVLELPYWTFWIGVATMVGATLIQLYLFRRRGWL
;
A
#
# COMPACT_ATOMS: atom_id res chain seq x y z
N MET A 1 -21.21 -44.74 -44.27
CA MET A 1 -20.29 -44.82 -43.12
C MET A 1 -19.45 -43.56 -42.92
N THR A 2 -18.88 -42.96 -43.97
CA THR A 2 -18.04 -41.74 -43.88
C THR A 2 -18.74 -40.52 -43.26
N LEU A 3 -20.03 -40.35 -43.50
CA LEU A 3 -20.81 -39.21 -42.99
C LEU A 3 -20.92 -39.21 -41.44
N TYR A 4 -21.10 -40.39 -40.84
CA TYR A 4 -21.23 -40.54 -39.38
C TYR A 4 -19.91 -40.26 -38.66
N TYR A 5 -18.79 -40.70 -39.23
CA TYR A 5 -17.46 -40.39 -38.69
C TYR A 5 -17.12 -38.90 -38.81
N ARG A 6 -17.56 -38.22 -39.87
CA ARG A 6 -17.36 -36.77 -40.02
C ARG A 6 -18.16 -35.98 -38.99
N ASP A 7 -19.41 -36.35 -38.76
CA ASP A 7 -20.24 -35.69 -37.75
C ASP A 7 -19.65 -35.83 -36.34
N VAL A 8 -19.18 -37.03 -35.97
CA VAL A 8 -18.49 -37.24 -34.68
C VAL A 8 -17.20 -36.41 -34.59
N TYR A 9 -16.43 -36.32 -35.68
CA TYR A 9 -15.24 -35.48 -35.72
C TYR A 9 -15.57 -34.00 -35.50
N ASP A 10 -16.59 -33.47 -36.19
CA ASP A 10 -17.03 -32.09 -36.05
C ASP A 10 -17.50 -31.79 -34.62
N HIS A 11 -18.19 -32.74 -33.97
CA HIS A 11 -18.58 -32.63 -32.57
C HIS A 11 -17.37 -32.57 -31.62
N ILE A 12 -16.36 -33.43 -31.84
CA ILE A 12 -15.13 -33.44 -31.03
C ILE A 12 -14.38 -32.11 -31.19
N VAL A 13 -14.25 -31.61 -32.41
CA VAL A 13 -13.58 -30.33 -32.69
C VAL A 13 -14.31 -29.18 -31.98
N ARG A 14 -15.64 -29.12 -32.10
CA ARG A 14 -16.43 -28.09 -31.42
C ARG A 14 -16.30 -28.15 -29.90
N GLN A 15 -16.27 -29.35 -29.34
CA GLN A 15 -16.09 -29.53 -27.90
C GLN A 15 -14.69 -29.10 -27.45
N TYR A 16 -13.67 -29.38 -28.26
CA TYR A 16 -12.30 -28.95 -28.03
C TYR A 16 -12.16 -27.42 -28.06
N GLU A 17 -12.71 -26.75 -29.09
CA GLU A 17 -12.72 -25.28 -29.17
C GLU A 17 -13.43 -24.64 -27.99
N THR A 18 -14.54 -25.24 -27.54
CA THR A 18 -15.26 -24.78 -26.34
C THR A 18 -14.41 -24.95 -25.09
N ALA A 19 -13.73 -26.09 -24.93
CA ALA A 19 -12.85 -26.34 -23.79
C ALA A 19 -11.65 -25.38 -23.75
N ASP A 20 -11.06 -25.08 -24.91
CA ASP A 20 -9.96 -24.13 -25.03
C ASP A 20 -10.43 -22.70 -24.68
N SER A 21 -11.60 -22.29 -25.20
CA SER A 21 -12.22 -21.01 -24.85
C SER A 21 -12.52 -20.88 -23.35
N LEU A 22 -13.01 -21.95 -22.72
CA LEU A 22 -13.25 -21.99 -21.28
C LEU A 22 -11.95 -21.89 -20.48
N ARG A 23 -10.88 -22.53 -20.95
CA ARG A 23 -9.56 -22.43 -20.33
C ARG A 23 -9.02 -21.00 -20.37
N ASP A 24 -9.15 -20.32 -21.51
CA ASP A 24 -8.76 -18.91 -21.64
C ASP A 24 -9.58 -17.99 -20.72
N LEU A 25 -10.89 -18.23 -20.63
CA LEU A 25 -11.76 -17.50 -19.70
C LEU A 25 -11.38 -17.74 -18.23
N LEU A 26 -11.04 -18.98 -17.86
CA LEU A 26 -10.58 -19.30 -16.50
C LEU A 26 -9.26 -18.59 -16.17
N THR A 27 -8.32 -18.55 -17.11
CA THR A 27 -7.06 -17.80 -16.94
C THR A 27 -7.34 -16.31 -16.77
N SER A 28 -8.19 -15.71 -17.61
CA SER A 28 -8.58 -14.31 -17.48
C SER A 28 -9.27 -14.01 -16.14
N ALA A 29 -10.17 -14.91 -15.68
CA ALA A 29 -10.84 -14.77 -14.40
C ALA A 29 -9.86 -14.85 -13.22
N MET A 30 -8.86 -15.73 -13.30
CA MET A 30 -7.78 -15.82 -12.31
C MET A 30 -6.99 -14.51 -12.25
N ASP A 31 -6.62 -13.93 -13.39
CA ASP A 31 -5.90 -12.66 -13.45
C ASP A 31 -6.71 -11.52 -12.84
N VAL A 32 -8.01 -11.45 -13.11
CA VAL A 32 -8.92 -10.46 -12.50
C VAL A 32 -9.03 -10.68 -10.98
N TYR A 33 -9.11 -11.92 -10.53
CA TYR A 33 -9.16 -12.25 -9.10
C TYR A 33 -7.87 -11.80 -8.40
N LEU A 34 -6.70 -12.13 -8.94
CA LEU A 34 -5.40 -11.70 -8.40
C LEU A 34 -5.27 -10.19 -8.38
N SER A 35 -5.70 -9.50 -9.44
CA SER A 35 -5.74 -8.03 -9.49
C SER A 35 -6.62 -7.43 -8.40
N THR A 36 -7.80 -8.02 -8.16
CA THR A 36 -8.72 -7.58 -7.11
C THR A 36 -8.14 -7.78 -5.72
N VAL A 37 -7.50 -8.93 -5.46
CA VAL A 37 -6.80 -9.20 -4.19
C VAL A 37 -5.66 -8.21 -3.97
N SER A 38 -4.85 -7.97 -5.00
CA SER A 38 -3.76 -6.99 -4.96
C SER A 38 -4.28 -5.58 -4.67
N ASN A 39 -5.40 -5.17 -5.28
CA ASN A 39 -6.02 -3.88 -5.02
C ASN A 39 -6.49 -3.75 -3.55
N ARG A 40 -7.13 -4.80 -3.01
CA ARG A 40 -7.56 -4.83 -1.60
C ARG A 40 -6.37 -4.79 -0.64
N LEU A 41 -5.28 -5.51 -0.95
CA LEU A 41 -4.04 -5.45 -0.20
C LEU A 41 -3.46 -4.03 -0.22
N ASN A 42 -3.38 -3.40 -1.40
CA ASN A 42 -2.91 -2.03 -1.54
C ASN A 42 -3.74 -1.03 -0.72
N GLN A 43 -5.07 -1.17 -0.71
CA GLN A 43 -5.94 -0.33 0.13
C GLN A 43 -5.66 -0.54 1.62
N THR A 44 -5.50 -1.78 2.06
CA THR A 44 -5.22 -2.12 3.47
C THR A 44 -3.84 -1.60 3.89
N THR A 45 -2.81 -1.80 3.07
CA THR A 45 -1.45 -1.31 3.31
C THR A 45 -1.40 0.22 3.30
N LYS A 46 -2.15 0.89 2.41
CA LYS A 46 -2.29 2.35 2.44
C LYS A 46 -2.86 2.83 3.76
N ALA A 47 -3.93 2.22 4.26
CA ALA A 47 -4.53 2.59 5.55
C ALA A 47 -3.52 2.44 6.71
N LEU A 48 -2.82 1.29 6.78
CA LEU A 48 -1.76 1.07 7.78
C LEU A 48 -0.62 2.10 7.66
N THR A 49 -0.20 2.43 6.43
CA THR A 49 0.88 3.39 6.17
C THR A 49 0.48 4.80 6.59
N VAL A 50 -0.76 5.21 6.33
CA VAL A 50 -1.27 6.51 6.76
C VAL A 50 -1.24 6.60 8.29
N ILE A 51 -1.75 5.57 8.98
CA ILE A 51 -1.71 5.50 10.45
C ILE A 51 -0.27 5.56 10.94
N ALA A 52 0.62 4.70 10.44
CA ALA A 52 2.03 4.67 10.83
C ALA A 52 2.74 6.01 10.56
N SER A 53 2.44 6.68 9.45
CA SER A 53 3.04 7.97 9.10
C SER A 53 2.68 9.09 10.08
N LEU A 54 1.50 9.01 10.71
CA LEU A 54 1.09 9.94 11.76
C LEU A 54 1.78 9.61 13.09
N PHE A 55 1.86 8.33 13.45
CA PHE A 55 2.41 7.90 14.73
C PHE A 55 3.93 7.90 14.80
N LEU A 56 4.65 7.60 13.71
CA LEU A 56 6.12 7.55 13.71
C LEU A 56 6.79 8.87 14.19
N PRO A 57 6.47 10.06 13.67
CA PRO A 57 7.06 11.30 14.17
C PRO A 57 6.61 11.61 15.60
N LEU A 58 5.36 11.29 15.96
CA LEU A 58 4.85 11.50 17.31
C LEU A 58 5.56 10.61 18.34
N SER A 59 5.76 9.33 18.01
CA SER A 59 6.51 8.36 18.83
C SER A 59 7.99 8.72 18.93
N PHE A 60 8.60 9.21 17.85
CA PHE A 60 9.96 9.73 17.88
C PHE A 60 10.07 10.92 18.85
N LEU A 61 9.08 11.83 18.84
CA LEU A 61 9.03 12.97 19.76
C LEU A 61 8.91 12.53 21.23
N THR A 62 7.95 11.66 21.54
CA THR A 62 7.77 11.15 22.92
C THR A 62 8.99 10.34 23.37
N GLY A 63 9.65 9.63 22.45
CA GLY A 63 10.90 8.94 22.73
C GLY A 63 12.04 9.92 23.00
N PHE A 64 12.26 10.89 22.11
CA PHE A 64 13.33 11.89 22.21
C PHE A 64 13.19 12.76 23.46
N PHE A 65 12.01 13.30 23.75
CA PHE A 65 11.76 14.07 24.97
C PHE A 65 11.59 13.20 26.23
N GLY A 66 11.29 11.91 26.07
CA GLY A 66 11.30 10.93 27.16
C GLY A 66 12.72 10.50 27.57
N MET A 67 13.73 10.67 26.70
CA MET A 67 15.13 10.41 27.01
C MET A 67 15.71 11.55 27.86
N ASN A 68 15.71 11.43 29.20
CA ASN A 68 16.41 12.30 30.17
C ASN A 68 16.59 13.77 29.75
N PHE A 69 15.58 14.38 29.11
CA PHE A 69 15.72 15.69 28.50
C PHE A 69 15.85 16.77 29.58
N SER A 70 15.38 16.45 30.80
CA SER A 70 15.64 17.20 32.03
C SER A 70 17.14 17.38 32.33
N TYR A 71 18.00 16.42 31.96
CA TYR A 71 19.45 16.54 32.12
C TYR A 71 20.06 17.48 31.08
N LEU A 72 19.57 17.42 29.83
CA LEU A 72 20.04 18.28 28.74
C LEU A 72 19.59 19.75 28.92
N THR A 73 18.33 19.98 29.35
CA THR A 73 17.81 21.32 29.64
C THR A 73 18.37 21.92 30.92
N GLY A 74 18.86 21.09 31.86
CA GLY A 74 19.51 21.54 33.09
C GLY A 74 20.92 22.08 32.90
N VAL A 75 21.61 21.74 31.80
CA VAL A 75 23.01 22.17 31.54
C VAL A 75 23.10 23.35 30.54
N LEU A 76 22.10 23.56 29.68
CA LEU A 76 22.22 24.48 28.54
C LEU A 76 21.60 25.89 28.72
N GLU A 77 20.96 26.21 29.85
CA GLU A 77 20.34 27.52 30.18
C GLU A 77 19.55 28.25 29.04
N LEU A 78 19.07 27.52 28.03
CA LEU A 78 18.24 28.03 26.94
C LEU A 78 16.97 27.16 26.79
N PRO A 79 16.08 27.13 27.81
CA PRO A 79 14.99 26.16 27.88
C PRO A 79 13.90 26.38 26.82
N TYR A 80 13.66 27.62 26.37
CA TYR A 80 12.54 27.92 25.47
C TYR A 80 12.91 27.79 23.99
N TRP A 81 14.06 28.31 23.55
CA TRP A 81 14.37 28.37 22.11
C TRP A 81 14.60 26.97 21.49
N THR A 82 15.30 26.11 22.22
CA THR A 82 15.61 24.74 21.79
C THR A 82 14.35 23.87 21.68
N PHE A 83 13.39 24.09 22.58
CA PHE A 83 12.07 23.46 22.52
C PHE A 83 11.31 23.89 21.26
N TRP A 84 11.23 25.20 21.00
CA TRP A 84 10.54 25.74 19.82
C TRP A 84 11.18 25.32 18.49
N ILE A 85 12.51 25.21 18.42
CA ILE A 85 13.22 24.71 17.22
C ILE A 85 12.93 23.22 16.99
N GLY A 86 12.85 22.40 18.05
CA GLY A 86 12.44 21.00 17.96
C GLY A 86 10.99 20.86 17.44
N VAL A 87 10.08 21.69 17.94
CA VAL A 87 8.69 21.72 17.46
C VAL A 87 8.60 22.18 15.99
N ALA A 88 9.34 23.23 15.60
CA ALA A 88 9.33 23.75 14.24
C ALA A 88 9.88 22.75 13.21
N THR A 89 10.95 22.03 13.55
CA THR A 89 11.51 20.98 12.68
C THR A 89 10.57 19.79 12.52
N MET A 90 9.82 19.42 13.58
CA MET A 90 8.79 18.38 13.53
C MET A 90 7.61 18.76 12.65
N VAL A 91 7.03 19.95 12.85
CA VAL A 91 5.91 20.44 12.02
C VAL A 91 6.37 20.55 10.56
N GLY A 92 7.59 21.03 10.32
CA GLY A 92 8.19 21.07 8.99
C GLY A 92 8.29 19.69 8.34
N ALA A 93 8.83 18.69 9.05
CA ALA A 93 8.97 17.33 8.53
C ALA A 93 7.62 16.67 8.25
N THR A 94 6.64 16.81 9.15
CA THR A 94 5.29 16.27 8.96
C THR A 94 4.56 16.94 7.79
N LEU A 95 4.67 18.27 7.64
CA LEU A 95 4.08 19.00 6.51
C LEU A 95 4.75 18.64 5.17
N ILE A 96 6.07 18.48 5.14
CA ILE A 96 6.81 18.03 3.95
C ILE A 96 6.34 16.63 3.54
N GLN A 97 6.17 15.73 4.51
CA GLN A 97 5.72 14.36 4.25
C GLN A 97 4.27 14.31 3.77
N LEU A 98 3.37 15.10 4.37
CA LEU A 98 1.98 15.27 3.91
C LEU A 98 1.91 15.84 2.49
N TYR A 99 2.71 16.87 2.21
CA TYR A 99 2.80 17.47 0.88
C TYR A 99 3.30 16.46 -0.17
N LEU A 100 4.33 15.67 0.16
CA LEU A 100 4.85 14.63 -0.73
C LEU A 100 3.82 13.52 -0.98
N PHE A 101 3.08 13.09 0.03
CA PHE A 101 2.02 12.09 -0.15
C PHE A 101 0.86 12.59 -1.01
N ARG A 102 0.45 13.86 -0.84
CA ARG A 102 -0.59 14.49 -1.67
C ARG A 102 -0.12 14.69 -3.11
N ARG A 103 1.13 15.10 -3.33
CA ARG A 103 1.70 15.24 -4.68
C ARG A 103 1.85 13.90 -5.40
N ARG A 104 2.12 12.82 -4.65
CA ARG A 104 2.21 11.47 -5.22
C ARG A 104 0.84 10.81 -5.44
N GLY A 105 -0.26 11.44 -4.99
CA GLY A 105 -1.63 10.92 -5.14
C GLY A 105 -1.93 9.71 -4.23
N TRP A 106 -1.21 9.61 -3.10
CA TRP A 106 -1.40 8.51 -2.13
C TRP A 106 -2.50 8.86 -1.10
N LEU A 107 -2.82 10.16 -1.00
CA LEU A 107 -3.96 10.81 -0.33
C LEU A 107 -4.70 11.67 -1.36
#